data_AF-A0A4T2C276-F1
#
_entry.id   AF-A0A4T2C276-F1
#
_cell.length_a   1.000
_cell.length_b   1.000
_cell.length_c   1.000
_cell.angle_alpha   90.00
_cell.angle_beta   90.00
_cell.angle_gamma   90.00
#
_symmetry.space_group_name_H-M   'P 1'
#
loop_
_entity.id
_entity.type
_entity.pdbx_description
1 polymer ?
#
loop_
_entity_poly.entity_id
_entity_poly.type
_entity_poly.pdbx_seq_one_letter_code
_entity_poly.pdbx_strand_id
1 'polypeptide(L)' 'MTDSPDDGTVDAPVIVTTKNVTHAELAAVTAVVRGMLEEEGDSLRSARAAAPTAWQRSQRELRQTLTPGSGRWNG' A
#
# COMPACT_ATOMS: atom_id res chain seq x y z
N MET A 1 14.04 22.67 -7.01
CA MET A 1 14.71 21.68 -6.15
C MET A 1 13.67 20.63 -5.84
N THR A 2 13.55 19.64 -6.71
CA THR A 2 12.57 18.55 -6.56
C THR A 2 13.13 17.55 -5.55
N ASP A 3 12.51 17.53 -4.39
CA ASP A 3 12.65 16.47 -3.39
C ASP A 3 12.24 15.15 -4.06
N SER A 4 13.21 14.29 -4.36
CA SER A 4 12.91 12.91 -4.74
C SER A 4 12.50 12.18 -3.47
N PRO A 5 11.41 11.40 -3.47
CA PRO A 5 11.09 10.59 -2.31
C PRO A 5 12.26 9.63 -2.09
N ASP A 6 12.96 9.80 -0.98
CA ASP A 6 13.76 8.75 -0.37
C ASP A 6 12.85 7.51 -0.30
N ASP A 7 13.12 6.46 -1.08
CA ASP A 7 12.20 5.32 -1.17
C ASP A 7 12.12 4.52 0.14
N GLY A 8 12.91 4.93 1.15
CA GLY A 8 12.89 4.40 2.49
C GLY A 8 13.47 3.00 2.60
N THR A 9 14.10 2.45 1.55
CA THR A 9 14.85 1.20 1.65
C THR A 9 16.09 1.42 2.51
N VAL A 10 15.88 1.27 3.82
CA VAL A 10 16.97 1.06 4.75
C VAL A 10 17.57 -0.32 4.47
N ASP A 11 18.76 -0.34 3.90
CA ASP A 11 19.56 -1.58 3.79
C ASP A 11 20.07 -1.94 5.19
N ALA A 12 19.20 -2.57 5.97
CA ALA A 12 19.47 -2.96 7.35
C ALA A 12 20.23 -4.30 7.35
N PRO A 13 21.50 -4.35 7.78
CA PRO A 13 22.26 -5.59 7.77
C PRO A 13 21.70 -6.58 8.81
N VAL A 14 21.46 -7.83 8.38
CA VAL A 14 21.12 -8.94 9.29
C VAL A 14 22.40 -9.39 10.02
N ILE A 15 22.43 -9.25 11.34
CA ILE A 15 23.57 -9.64 12.18
C ILE A 15 23.23 -10.91 12.95
N VAL A 16 24.03 -11.97 12.76
CA VAL A 16 23.91 -13.24 13.51
C VAL A 16 24.99 -13.28 14.59
N THR A 17 24.57 -13.40 15.84
CA THR A 17 25.48 -13.34 17.02
C THR A 17 25.89 -14.71 17.55
N THR A 18 25.29 -15.79 17.03
CA THR A 18 25.60 -17.16 17.41
C THR A 18 26.95 -17.61 16.85
N LYS A 19 27.68 -18.43 17.61
CA LYS A 19 28.97 -18.98 17.18
C LYS A 19 28.76 -20.18 16.25
N ASN A 20 29.72 -20.43 15.36
CA ASN A 20 29.79 -21.60 14.48
C ASN A 20 28.65 -21.73 13.44
N VAL A 21 28.06 -20.62 13.01
CA VAL A 21 27.09 -20.62 11.91
C VAL A 21 27.81 -20.88 10.59
N THR A 22 27.31 -21.84 9.82
CA THR A 22 27.81 -22.14 8.48
C THR A 22 27.29 -21.10 7.46
N HIS A 23 27.98 -20.97 6.33
CA HIS A 23 27.50 -20.11 5.23
C HIS A 23 26.11 -20.50 4.72
N ALA A 24 25.80 -21.80 4.73
CA ALA A 24 24.49 -22.30 4.30
C ALA A 24 23.38 -21.89 5.27
N GLU A 25 23.62 -21.98 6.58
CA GLU A 25 22.66 -21.56 7.61
C GLU A 25 22.45 -20.05 7.59
N LEU A 26 23.53 -19.26 7.46
CA LEU A 26 23.43 -17.81 7.33
C LEU A 26 22.58 -17.44 6.11
N ALA A 27 22.85 -18.04 4.95
CA ALA A 27 22.09 -17.81 3.74
C ALA A 27 20.61 -18.20 3.90
N ALA A 28 20.32 -19.32 4.55
CA ALA A 28 18.95 -19.77 4.81
C ALA A 28 18.19 -18.77 5.70
N VAL A 29 18.80 -18.33 6.81
CA VAL A 29 18.18 -17.34 7.72
C VAL A 29 17.96 -16.00 7.01
N THR A 30 18.96 -15.51 6.27
CA THR A 30 18.82 -14.27 5.50
C THR A 30 17.71 -14.37 4.46
N ALA A 31 17.60 -15.50 3.75
CA ALA A 31 16.53 -15.71 2.77
C ALA A 31 15.14 -15.70 3.41
N VAL A 32 14.98 -16.35 4.56
CA VAL A 32 13.71 -16.38 5.30
C VAL A 32 13.33 -14.98 5.78
N VAL A 33 14.26 -14.25 6.42
CA VAL A 33 14.00 -12.89 6.90
C VAL A 33 13.68 -11.95 5.76
N ARG A 34 14.39 -12.05 4.62
CA ARG A 34 14.08 -11.26 3.42
C ARG A 34 12.70 -11.58 2.87
N GLY A 35 12.32 -12.85 2.76
CA GLY A 35 10.99 -13.24 2.29
C GLY A 35 9.88 -12.65 3.16
N MET A 36 10.02 -12.71 4.49
CA MET A 36 9.05 -12.12 5.42
C MET A 36 8.92 -10.59 5.25
N LEU A 37 10.05 -9.89 5.07
CA LEU A 37 10.06 -8.44 4.85
C LEU A 37 9.45 -8.05 3.49
N GLU A 38 9.71 -8.84 2.45
CA GLU A 38 9.12 -8.65 1.12
C GLU A 38 7.59 -8.80 1.17
N GLU A 39 7.08 -9.85 1.83
CA GLU A 39 5.64 -10.08 2.02
C GLU A 39 4.95 -8.94 2.79
N GLU A 40 5.55 -8.50 3.91
CA GLU A 40 5.03 -7.37 4.69
C GLU A 40 5.06 -6.07 3.88
N GLY A 41 6.15 -5.82 3.16
CA GLY A 41 6.28 -4.67 2.28
C GLY A 41 5.22 -4.66 1.16
N ASP A 42 4.94 -5.81 0.57
CA ASP A 42 3.89 -5.97 -0.44
C ASP A 42 2.49 -5.74 0.14
N SER A 43 2.22 -6.23 1.33
CA SER A 43 0.95 -5.96 2.05
C SER A 43 0.74 -4.45 2.25
N LEU A 44 1.77 -3.75 2.73
CA LEU A 44 1.72 -2.30 2.93
C LEU A 44 1.56 -1.53 1.62
N ARG A 45 2.29 -1.94 0.55
CA ARG A 45 2.13 -1.36 -0.79
C ARG A 45 0.73 -1.58 -1.34
N SER A 46 0.17 -2.78 -1.18
CA SER A 46 -1.18 -3.13 -1.63
C SER A 46 -2.25 -2.30 -0.91
N ALA A 47 -2.13 -2.15 0.41
CA ALA A 47 -3.02 -1.29 1.20
C ALA A 47 -2.93 0.18 0.77
N ARG A 48 -1.73 0.68 0.44
CA ARG A 48 -1.52 2.05 -0.03
C ARG A 48 -1.97 2.28 -1.48
N ALA A 49 -1.96 1.25 -2.31
CA ALA A 49 -2.34 1.33 -3.73
C ALA A 49 -3.84 1.54 -3.99
N ALA A 50 -4.67 1.66 -2.95
CA ALA A 50 -6.08 2.02 -3.08
C ALA A 50 -6.27 3.51 -3.46
N ALA A 51 -5.76 3.91 -4.62
CA ALA A 51 -6.21 5.15 -5.26
C ALA A 51 -7.71 5.04 -5.56
N PRO A 52 -8.49 6.14 -5.48
CA PRO A 52 -9.91 6.12 -5.80
C PRO A 52 -10.15 5.50 -7.18
N THR A 53 -10.92 4.41 -7.19
CA THR A 53 -11.25 3.68 -8.42
C THR A 53 -11.93 4.60 -9.42
N ALA A 54 -11.84 4.28 -10.72
CA ALA A 54 -12.55 5.05 -11.75
C ALA A 54 -14.06 5.14 -11.46
N TRP A 55 -14.64 4.09 -10.87
CA TRP A 55 -16.01 4.06 -10.37
C TRP A 55 -16.26 5.05 -9.22
N GLN A 56 -15.43 5.07 -8.17
CA GLN A 56 -15.53 6.04 -7.07
C GLN A 56 -15.33 7.48 -7.55
N ARG A 57 -14.43 7.71 -8.52
CA ARG A 57 -14.27 9.03 -9.16
C ARG A 57 -15.51 9.44 -9.97
N SER A 58 -16.21 8.47 -10.58
CA SER A 58 -17.45 8.72 -11.31
C SER A 58 -18.68 8.90 -10.41
N GLN A 59 -18.60 8.50 -9.13
CA GLN A 59 -19.62 8.79 -8.10
C GLN A 59 -19.57 10.22 -7.55
N ARG A 60 -18.82 11.13 -8.19
CA ARG A 60 -18.90 12.58 -7.95
C ARG A 60 -20.38 12.99 -7.92
N GLU A 61 -20.81 13.66 -6.84
CA GLU A 61 -22.23 13.87 -6.48
C GLU A 61 -23.12 14.18 -7.68
N LEU A 62 -23.72 13.14 -8.27
CA LEU A 62 -24.54 13.32 -9.47
C LEU A 62 -25.98 13.70 -9.17
N ARG A 63 -26.36 13.90 -7.90
CA ARG A 63 -27.76 14.19 -7.55
C ARG A 63 -27.84 15.04 -6.29
N GLN A 64 -28.13 16.32 -6.45
CA GLN A 64 -28.94 17.00 -5.44
C GLN A 64 -30.37 16.46 -5.56
N THR A 65 -31.03 16.28 -4.43
CA THR A 65 -32.47 16.00 -4.39
C THR A 65 -33.18 17.12 -5.14
N LEU A 66 -33.72 16.81 -6.32
CA LEU A 66 -34.61 17.71 -7.06
C LEU A 66 -35.88 17.86 -6.24
N THR A 67 -36.02 18.97 -5.50
CA THR A 67 -37.26 19.28 -4.79
C THR A 67 -38.31 19.74 -5.81
N PRO A 68 -39.42 19.01 -5.96
CA PRO A 68 -40.61 19.51 -6.64
C PRO A 68 -41.00 20.90 -6.14
N GLY A 69 -41.02 21.92 -7.01
CA GLY A 69 -41.73 23.15 -6.72
C GLY A 69 -43.24 22.89 -6.59
N SER A 70 -43.93 23.65 -5.73
CA SER A 70 -45.37 23.52 -5.53
C SER A 70 -46.13 23.51 -6.86
N GLY A 71 -46.81 22.41 -7.15
CA GLY A 71 -47.65 22.24 -8.34
C GLY A 71 -46.96 21.81 -9.64
N ARG A 72 -45.72 21.29 -9.61
CA ARG A 72 -44.96 21.00 -10.86
C ARG A 72 -44.78 19.53 -11.24
N TRP A 73 -45.49 18.62 -10.59
CA TRP A 73 -45.52 17.23 -10.98
C TRP A 73 -46.99 16.93 -11.28
N ASN A 74 -47.28 16.64 -12.55
CA ASN A 74 -48.57 16.20 -13.09
C ASN A 74 -49.48 17.34 -13.61
N GLY A 75 -49.35 17.62 -14.92
CA GLY A 75 -50.49 17.79 -15.81
C GLY A 75 -50.59 16.54 -16.67
#